data_AF-A0A2N1TNT9-F1
#
_entry.id   AF-A0A2N1TNT9-F1
#
_cell.length_a   1.000
_cell.length_b   1.000
_cell.length_c   1.000
_cell.angle_alpha   90.00
_cell.angle_beta   90.00
_cell.angle_gamma   90.00
#
_symmetry.space_group_name_H-M   'P 1'
#
loop_
_entity.id
_entity.type
_entity.pdbx_description
1 polymer ?
#
loop_
_entity_poly.entity_id
_entity_poly.type
_entity_poly.pdbx_seq_one_letter_code
_entity_poly.pdbx_strand_id
1 'polypeptide(L)'
;MLIVLLVSLLLISFLVHINFILKYIIKRENVYYKGFIITIFSNFIIAGILIVIALTKPELIRDLDMTILVWALSGVIMTMLLLMKISIFRNIYKRSKLPEHYHLNFFGKKVLHGTVVKPAEIVLFFGSIPFFLIAGAYFIARIINFIMYKHL
;
A
#
# COMPACT_ATOMS: atom_id res chain seq x y z
N MET A 1 -3.06 14.48 17.30
CA MET A 1 -3.91 13.96 16.19
C MET A 1 -3.60 14.59 14.82
N LEU A 2 -3.51 15.91 14.68
CA LEU A 2 -3.22 16.56 13.39
C LEU A 2 -1.92 16.06 12.73
N ILE A 3 -0.83 15.96 13.49
CA ILE A 3 0.46 15.44 12.98
C ILE A 3 0.31 14.00 12.50
N VAL A 4 -0.33 13.12 13.29
CA VAL A 4 -0.58 11.73 12.92
C VAL A 4 -1.33 11.64 11.59
N LEU A 5 -2.37 12.47 11.40
CA LEU A 5 -3.13 12.54 10.15
C LEU A 5 -2.24 12.98 8.98
N LEU A 6 -1.49 14.08 9.13
CA LEU A 6 -0.62 14.61 8.08
C LEU A 6 0.48 13.62 7.69
N VAL A 7 1.11 12.97 8.67
CA VAL A 7 2.13 11.93 8.42
C VAL A 7 1.51 10.71 7.74
N SER A 8 0.30 10.30 8.14
CA SER A 8 -0.41 9.20 7.51
C SER A 8 -0.79 9.52 6.05
N LEU A 9 -1.26 10.75 5.78
CA LEU A 9 -1.54 11.23 4.42
C LEU A 9 -0.26 11.31 3.58
N LEU A 10 0.84 11.80 4.15
CA LEU A 10 2.13 11.84 3.49
C LEU A 10 2.60 10.42 3.13
N LEU A 11 2.46 9.46 4.04
CA LEU A 11 2.79 8.06 3.79
C LEU A 11 1.92 7.46 2.67
N ILE A 12 0.61 7.70 2.68
CA ILE A 12 -0.30 7.27 1.61
C ILE A 12 0.14 7.85 0.27
N SER A 13 0.37 9.16 0.22
CA SER A 13 0.78 9.87 -1.00
C SER A 13 2.14 9.38 -1.50
N PHE A 14 3.08 9.07 -0.60
CA PHE A 14 4.38 8.49 -0.93
C PHE A 14 4.27 7.06 -1.49
N LEU A 15 3.41 6.21 -0.91
CA LEU A 15 3.17 4.87 -1.45
C LEU A 15 2.50 4.91 -2.83
N VAL A 16 1.57 5.84 -3.04
CA VAL A 16 0.94 6.08 -4.35
C VAL A 16 1.99 6.60 -5.35
N HIS A 17 2.90 7.46 -4.92
CA HIS A 17 4.02 7.95 -5.73
C HIS A 17 4.91 6.80 -6.22
N ILE A 18 5.34 5.89 -5.33
CA ILE A 18 6.12 4.70 -5.71
C ILE A 18 5.34 3.83 -6.72
N ASN A 19 4.03 3.65 -6.51
CA ASN A 19 3.19 2.88 -7.42
C ASN A 19 3.11 3.50 -8.83
N PHE A 20 3.09 4.84 -8.93
CA PHE A 20 3.16 5.52 -10.23
C PHE A 20 4.50 5.29 -10.92
N ILE A 21 5.62 5.37 -10.20
CA ILE A 21 6.95 5.08 -10.75
C ILE A 21 7.00 3.65 -11.30
N LEU A 22 6.62 2.66 -10.48
CA LEU A 22 6.65 1.25 -10.87
C LEU A 22 5.79 1.00 -12.13
N LYS A 23 4.58 1.55 -12.17
CA LYS A 23 3.70 1.39 -13.33
C LYS A 23 4.21 2.12 -14.56
N TYR A 24 4.83 3.30 -14.39
CA TYR A 24 5.45 4.02 -15.50
C TYR A 24 6.62 3.23 -16.10
N ILE A 25 7.49 2.64 -15.27
CA ILE A 25 8.59 1.80 -15.74
C ILE A 25 8.08 0.59 -16.53
N ILE A 26 7.00 -0.06 -16.05
CA ILE A 26 6.45 -1.27 -16.65
C ILE A 26 5.66 -0.97 -17.94
N LYS A 27 4.80 0.04 -17.92
CA LYS A 27 3.82 0.30 -19.00
C LYS A 27 4.20 1.45 -19.93
N ARG A 28 5.04 2.38 -19.47
CA ARG A 28 5.47 3.59 -20.19
C ARG A 28 4.32 4.49 -20.69
N GLU A 29 3.16 4.43 -20.03
CA GLU A 29 2.00 5.28 -20.36
C GLU A 29 2.10 6.66 -19.69
N ASN A 30 1.79 7.72 -20.43
CA ASN A 30 1.82 9.11 -19.94
C ASN A 30 0.92 9.37 -18.72
N VAL A 31 -0.12 8.57 -18.50
CA VAL A 31 -1.01 8.70 -17.35
C VAL A 31 -0.25 8.51 -16.04
N TYR A 32 0.67 7.54 -15.97
CA TYR A 32 1.46 7.30 -14.75
C TYR A 32 2.53 8.38 -14.54
N TYR A 33 3.07 8.95 -15.61
CA TYR A 33 3.97 10.10 -15.52
C TYR A 33 3.27 11.33 -14.95
N LYS A 34 2.07 11.67 -15.45
CA LYS A 34 1.28 12.78 -14.89
C LYS A 34 0.96 12.57 -13.41
N GLY A 35 0.56 11.34 -13.05
CA GLY A 35 0.31 10.98 -11.65
C GLY A 35 1.55 11.07 -10.76
N PHE A 36 2.71 10.67 -11.28
CA PHE A 36 4.00 10.85 -10.60
C PHE A 36 4.29 12.33 -10.33
N ILE A 37 4.13 13.21 -11.31
CA ILE A 37 4.34 14.66 -11.11
C ILE A 37 3.38 15.23 -10.07
N ILE A 38 2.09 14.89 -10.14
CA ILE A 38 1.09 15.35 -9.15
C ILE A 38 1.49 14.92 -7.74
N THR A 39 1.93 13.67 -7.57
CA THR A 39 2.31 13.14 -6.26
C THR A 39 3.60 13.76 -5.70
N ILE A 40 4.52 14.25 -6.55
CA ILE A 40 5.65 15.07 -6.09
C ILE A 40 5.14 16.33 -5.43
N PHE A 41 4.27 17.07 -6.13
CA PHE A 41 3.75 18.34 -5.61
C PHE A 41 2.94 18.15 -4.33
N SER A 42 2.08 17.13 -4.26
CA SER A 42 1.34 16.85 -3.02
C SER A 42 2.26 16.46 -1.87
N ASN A 43 3.27 15.62 -2.11
CA ASN A 43 4.24 15.25 -1.07
C ASN A 43 5.00 16.47 -0.57
N PHE A 44 5.45 17.33 -1.50
CA PHE A 44 6.15 18.56 -1.17
C PHE A 44 5.29 19.52 -0.33
N ILE A 45 4.03 19.72 -0.71
CA ILE A 45 3.09 20.58 0.03
C ILE A 45 2.83 20.02 1.43
N ILE A 46 2.52 18.73 1.56
CA ILE A 46 2.24 18.11 2.86
C ILE A 46 3.48 18.15 3.75
N ALA A 47 4.66 17.85 3.22
CA ALA A 47 5.93 17.93 3.94
C ALA A 47 6.24 19.38 4.37
N GLY A 48 6.00 20.36 3.49
CA GLY A 48 6.16 21.78 3.80
C GLY A 48 5.26 22.22 4.95
N ILE A 49 3.99 21.81 4.96
CA ILE A 49 3.06 22.07 6.06
C ILE A 49 3.57 21.44 7.36
N LEU A 50 4.05 20.19 7.31
CA LEU A 50 4.62 19.52 8.49
C LEU A 50 5.85 20.26 9.03
N ILE A 51 6.75 20.73 8.16
CA ILE A 51 7.92 21.52 8.57
C ILE A 51 7.50 22.83 9.23
N VAL A 52 6.55 23.56 8.65
CA VAL A 52 6.05 24.82 9.23
C VAL A 52 5.43 24.56 10.60
N ILE A 53 4.62 23.50 10.76
CA ILE A 53 4.05 23.12 12.06
C ILE A 53 5.15 22.76 13.05
N ALA A 54 6.16 22.00 12.63
CA ALA A 54 7.26 21.58 13.49
C ALA A 54 8.06 22.77 14.05
N LEU A 55 8.26 23.82 13.23
CA LEU A 55 9.00 25.02 13.62
C LEU A 55 8.16 25.99 14.45
N THR A 56 6.87 26.15 14.13
CA THR A 56 5.99 27.13 14.78
C THR A 56 5.34 26.60 16.06
N LYS A 57 5.13 25.29 16.16
CA LYS A 57 4.42 24.62 17.27
C LYS A 57 5.14 23.33 17.70
N PRO A 58 6.38 23.43 18.21
CA PRO A 58 7.16 22.27 18.62
C PRO A 58 6.50 21.46 19.75
N GLU A 59 5.64 22.08 20.56
CA GLU A 59 4.84 21.41 21.59
C GLU A 59 3.98 20.28 21.01
N LEU A 60 3.44 20.44 19.79
CA LEU A 60 2.64 19.40 19.13
C LEU A 60 3.44 18.14 18.80
N ILE A 61 4.76 18.27 18.62
CA ILE A 61 5.67 17.14 18.40
C ILE A 61 6.02 16.48 19.73
N ARG A 62 6.23 17.27 20.78
CA ARG A 62 6.57 16.77 22.12
C ARG A 62 5.43 15.98 22.74
N ASP A 63 4.20 16.44 22.53
CA ASP A 63 2.99 15.79 23.04
C ASP A 63 2.50 14.66 22.12
N LEU A 64 3.28 14.28 21.11
CA LEU A 64 2.91 13.24 20.17
C LEU A 64 3.01 11.87 20.81
N ASP A 65 1.85 11.21 20.95
CA ASP A 65 1.82 9.80 21.31
C ASP A 65 2.40 8.94 20.17
N MET A 66 3.62 8.46 20.38
CA MET A 66 4.35 7.61 19.45
C MET A 66 3.64 6.27 19.23
N THR A 67 2.91 5.76 20.21
CA THR A 67 2.16 4.51 20.10
C THR A 67 1.03 4.67 19.09
N ILE A 68 0.26 5.76 19.20
CA ILE A 68 -0.81 6.09 18.24
C ILE A 68 -0.24 6.33 16.84
N LEU A 69 0.89 7.04 16.74
CA LEU A 69 1.54 7.30 15.45
C LEU A 69 1.94 5.98 14.77
N VAL A 70 2.73 5.14 15.45
CA VAL A 70 3.21 3.87 14.88
C VAL A 70 2.03 2.95 14.55
N TRP A 71 1.01 2.92 15.40
CA TRP A 71 -0.22 2.16 15.13
C TRP A 71 -0.91 2.64 13.86
N ALA A 72 -1.14 3.95 13.70
CA ALA A 72 -1.76 4.50 12.49
C ALA A 72 -0.94 4.20 11.23
N LEU A 73 0.38 4.38 11.27
CA LEU A 73 1.26 4.10 10.12
C LEU A 73 1.28 2.62 9.76
N SER A 74 1.32 1.73 10.76
CA SER A 74 1.25 0.28 10.53
C SER A 74 -0.08 -0.12 9.87
N GLY A 75 -1.20 0.48 10.27
CA GLY A 75 -2.51 0.26 9.67
C GLY A 75 -2.58 0.72 8.22
N VAL A 76 -2.00 1.88 7.90
CA VAL A 76 -1.87 2.37 6.52
C VAL A 76 -1.05 1.40 5.67
N ILE A 77 0.12 0.97 6.15
CA ILE A 77 1.00 0.04 5.42
C ILE A 77 0.27 -1.30 5.20
N MET A 78 -0.30 -1.89 6.25
CA MET A 78 -1.05 -3.14 6.17
C MET A 78 -2.18 -3.04 5.15
N THR A 79 -3.00 -1.99 5.22
CA THR A 79 -4.14 -1.79 4.33
C THR A 79 -3.70 -1.65 2.88
N MET A 80 -2.66 -0.86 2.61
CA MET A 80 -2.12 -0.70 1.26
C MET A 80 -1.60 -2.03 0.68
N LEU A 81 -0.86 -2.80 1.48
CA LEU A 81 -0.35 -4.10 1.07
C LEU A 81 -1.48 -5.13 0.87
N LEU A 82 -2.55 -5.06 1.65
CA LEU A 82 -3.76 -5.88 1.45
C LEU A 82 -4.43 -5.53 0.11
N LEU A 83 -4.66 -4.24 -0.15
CA LEU A 83 -5.27 -3.77 -1.40
C LEU A 83 -4.43 -4.17 -2.62
N MET A 84 -3.10 -4.12 -2.51
CA MET A 84 -2.20 -4.60 -3.55
C MET A 84 -2.40 -6.10 -3.81
N LYS A 85 -2.44 -6.94 -2.76
CA LYS A 85 -2.69 -8.38 -2.89
C LYS A 85 -4.06 -8.68 -3.50
N ILE A 86 -5.12 -8.00 -3.05
CA ILE A 86 -6.47 -8.11 -3.63
C ILE A 86 -6.45 -7.75 -5.13
N SER A 87 -5.75 -6.69 -5.51
CA SER A 87 -5.60 -6.27 -6.91
C SER A 87 -4.90 -7.35 -7.75
N ILE A 88 -3.82 -7.95 -7.24
CA ILE A 88 -3.11 -9.06 -7.90
C ILE A 88 -4.06 -10.25 -8.09
N PHE A 89 -4.74 -10.71 -7.05
CA PHE A 89 -5.69 -11.82 -7.15
C PHE A 89 -6.82 -11.53 -8.13
N ARG A 90 -7.38 -10.32 -8.12
CA ARG A 90 -8.43 -9.90 -9.06
C ARG A 90 -7.93 -9.97 -10.51
N ASN A 91 -6.69 -9.55 -10.77
CA ASN A 91 -6.12 -9.56 -12.12
C ASN A 91 -5.82 -10.98 -12.59
N ILE A 92 -5.28 -11.84 -11.71
CA ILE A 92 -5.08 -13.28 -11.96
C ILE A 92 -6.42 -13.94 -12.29
N TYR A 93 -7.45 -13.69 -11.49
CA TYR A 93 -8.78 -14.24 -11.71
C TYR A 93 -9.37 -13.80 -13.05
N LYS A 94 -9.25 -12.51 -13.41
CA LYS A 94 -9.68 -12.01 -14.73
C LYS A 94 -8.95 -12.72 -15.87
N ARG A 95 -7.62 -12.81 -15.82
CA ARG A 95 -6.82 -13.47 -16.87
C ARG A 95 -7.10 -14.97 -16.96
N SER A 96 -7.36 -15.63 -15.84
CA SER A 96 -7.70 -17.05 -15.83
C SER A 96 -8.94 -17.37 -16.68
N LYS A 97 -9.83 -16.40 -16.94
CA LYS A 97 -11.03 -16.58 -17.76
C LYS A 97 -10.79 -16.38 -19.26
N LEU A 98 -9.66 -15.79 -19.67
CA LEU A 98 -9.38 -15.50 -21.07
C LEU A 98 -8.85 -16.75 -21.79
N PRO A 99 -9.31 -17.04 -23.02
CA PRO A 99 -8.95 -18.25 -23.75
C PRO A 99 -7.45 -18.36 -24.07
N GLU A 100 -6.73 -17.24 -24.12
CA GLU A 100 -5.26 -17.21 -24.31
C GLU A 100 -4.48 -17.78 -23.11
N HIS A 101 -5.13 -17.93 -21.96
CA HIS A 101 -4.50 -18.29 -20.69
C HIS A 101 -4.90 -19.67 -20.16
N TYR A 102 -5.69 -20.42 -20.93
CA TYR A 102 -6.02 -21.80 -20.60
C TYR A 102 -6.26 -22.62 -21.87
N HIS A 103 -6.15 -23.93 -21.73
CA HIS A 103 -6.69 -24.88 -22.69
C HIS A 103 -7.61 -25.87 -21.97
N LEU A 104 -8.43 -26.57 -22.74
CA LEU A 104 -9.18 -27.72 -22.22
C LEU A 104 -8.35 -28.98 -22.48
N ASN A 105 -8.23 -29.84 -21.47
CA ASN A 105 -7.60 -31.13 -21.66
C ASN A 105 -8.55 -32.11 -22.37
N PHE A 106 -8.08 -33.34 -22.60
CA PHE A 106 -8.88 -34.40 -23.23
C PHE A 106 -10.25 -34.64 -22.55
N PHE A 107 -10.35 -34.42 -21.24
CA PHE A 107 -11.59 -34.57 -20.46
C PHE A 107 -12.45 -33.30 -20.39
N GLY A 108 -12.14 -32.27 -21.19
CA GLY A 108 -12.83 -30.98 -21.13
C GLY A 108 -12.54 -30.16 -19.87
N LYS A 109 -11.56 -30.56 -19.05
CA LYS A 109 -11.16 -29.82 -17.84
C LYS A 109 -10.24 -28.68 -18.23
N LYS A 110 -10.52 -27.50 -17.68
CA LYS A 110 -9.71 -26.30 -17.83
C LYS A 110 -8.34 -26.45 -17.15
N VAL A 111 -7.28 -26.27 -17.92
CA VAL A 111 -5.89 -26.27 -17.47
C VAL A 111 -5.29 -24.89 -17.75
N LEU A 112 -4.85 -24.21 -16.68
CA LEU A 112 -4.29 -22.87 -16.76
C LEU A 112 -2.84 -22.90 -17.23
N HIS A 113 -2.48 -21.95 -18.08
CA HIS A 113 -1.08 -21.71 -18.44
C HIS A 113 -0.38 -20.83 -17.39
N GLY A 114 0.94 -20.95 -17.30
CA GLY A 114 1.76 -20.09 -16.43
C GLY A 114 1.64 -18.60 -16.76
N THR A 115 1.19 -18.26 -17.97
CA THR A 115 0.95 -16.88 -18.43
C THR A 115 -0.18 -16.16 -17.66
N VAL A 116 -0.99 -16.90 -16.88
CA VAL A 116 -2.03 -16.32 -16.00
C VAL A 116 -1.44 -15.40 -14.93
N VAL A 117 -0.22 -15.68 -14.47
CA VAL A 117 0.46 -14.92 -13.41
C VAL A 117 1.70 -14.25 -13.99
N LYS A 118 1.80 -12.93 -13.83
CA LYS A 118 2.98 -12.20 -14.32
C LYS A 118 4.13 -12.31 -13.32
N PRO A 119 5.39 -12.46 -13.75
CA PRO A 119 6.54 -12.50 -12.84
C PRO A 119 6.62 -11.31 -11.87
N ALA A 120 6.28 -10.10 -12.35
CA ALA A 120 6.22 -8.90 -11.51
C ALA A 120 5.17 -9.02 -10.38
N GLU A 121 4.03 -9.67 -10.63
CA GLU A 121 3.01 -9.90 -9.60
C GLU A 121 3.48 -10.90 -8.54
N ILE A 122 4.26 -11.92 -8.94
CA ILE A 122 4.90 -12.87 -8.02
C ILE A 122 5.88 -12.13 -7.10
N VAL A 123 6.80 -11.36 -7.68
CA VAL A 123 7.81 -10.61 -6.93
C VAL A 123 7.15 -9.63 -5.96
N LEU A 124 6.15 -8.86 -6.42
CA LEU A 124 5.42 -7.92 -5.56
C LEU A 124 4.65 -8.65 -4.45
N PHE A 125 3.99 -9.77 -4.77
CA PHE A 125 3.23 -10.53 -3.78
C PHE A 125 4.16 -11.03 -2.68
N PHE A 126 5.16 -11.84 -3.02
CA PHE A 126 6.07 -12.46 -2.05
C PHE A 126 6.97 -11.45 -1.35
N GLY A 127 7.51 -10.47 -2.08
CA GLY A 127 8.35 -9.41 -1.50
C GLY A 127 7.60 -8.54 -0.48
N SER A 128 6.27 -8.43 -0.62
CA SER A 128 5.44 -7.69 0.34
C SER A 128 4.95 -8.50 1.54
N ILE A 129 5.20 -9.81 1.61
CA ILE A 129 4.71 -10.65 2.71
C ILE A 129 5.32 -10.24 4.05
N PRO A 130 6.66 -10.10 4.21
CA PRO A 130 7.25 -9.77 5.50
C PRO A 130 6.70 -8.47 6.08
N PHE A 131 6.64 -7.42 5.25
CA PHE A 131 6.11 -6.12 5.65
C PHE A 131 4.62 -6.15 6.00
N PHE A 132 3.82 -6.91 5.24
CA PHE A 132 2.39 -7.09 5.51
C PHE A 132 2.16 -7.80 6.84
N LEU A 133 2.94 -8.85 7.12
CA LEU A 133 2.82 -9.60 8.36
C LEU A 133 3.28 -8.78 9.56
N ILE A 134 4.41 -8.07 9.47
CA ILE A 134 4.91 -7.24 10.58
C ILE A 134 3.95 -6.08 10.87
N ALA A 135 3.58 -5.30 9.85
CA ALA A 135 2.68 -4.17 10.03
C ALA A 135 1.27 -4.62 10.45
N GLY A 136 0.78 -5.71 9.84
CA GLY A 136 -0.53 -6.28 10.16
C GLY A 136 -0.59 -6.86 11.56
N ALA A 137 0.40 -7.64 11.98
CA ALA A 137 0.45 -8.21 13.33
C ALA A 137 0.47 -7.10 14.39
N TYR A 138 1.29 -6.06 14.20
CA TYR A 138 1.32 -4.93 15.12
C TYR A 138 -0.03 -4.20 15.17
N PHE A 139 -0.58 -3.85 14.01
CA PHE A 139 -1.85 -3.12 13.92
C PHE A 139 -3.01 -3.88 14.57
N ILE A 140 -3.15 -5.17 14.25
CA ILE A 140 -4.21 -6.03 14.75
C ILE A 140 -4.02 -6.32 16.24
N ALA A 141 -2.81 -6.60 16.71
CA ALA A 141 -2.55 -6.84 18.13
C ALA A 141 -2.96 -5.62 18.99
N ARG A 142 -2.65 -4.41 18.52
CA ARG A 142 -3.04 -3.15 19.17
C ARG A 142 -4.54 -2.91 19.13
N ILE A 143 -5.23 -3.28 18.04
CA ILE A 143 -6.70 -3.26 17.99
C ILE A 143 -7.30 -4.20 19.04
N ILE A 144 -6.78 -5.43 19.12
CA ILE A 144 -7.25 -6.43 20.09
C ILE A 144 -7.03 -5.92 21.51
N ASN A 145 -5.85 -5.37 21.80
CA ASN A 145 -5.55 -4.77 23.10
C ASN A 145 -6.49 -3.61 23.42
N PHE A 146 -6.79 -2.76 22.44
CA PHE A 146 -7.72 -1.66 22.63
C PHE A 146 -9.13 -2.15 22.94
N ILE A 147 -9.61 -3.20 22.25
CA ILE A 147 -10.94 -3.78 22.49
C ILE A 147 -11.01 -4.45 23.87
N MET A 148 -9.98 -5.23 24.25
CA MET A 148 -10.00 -6.02 25.48
C MET A 148 -9.64 -5.21 26.72
N TYR A 149 -8.66 -4.31 26.62
CA TYR A 149 -8.03 -3.63 27.75
C TYR A 149 -8.15 -2.10 27.69
N LYS A 150 -8.80 -1.54 26.65
CA LYS A 150 -8.96 -0.09 26.45
C LYS A 150 -7.64 0.69 26.39
N HIS A 151 -6.58 0.01 25.98
CA HIS A 151 -5.24 0.56 25.81
C HIS A 151 -4.70 0.21 24.43
N LEU A 152 -4.05 1.18 23.76
CA LEU A 152 -3.35 0.95 22.49
C LEU A 152 -2.00 0.31 22.75
#